data_AF-A0A6S6Z1V1-F1
#
_entry.id   AF-A0A6S6Z1V1-F1
#
_cell.length_a   1.000
_cell.length_b   1.000
_cell.length_c   1.000
_cell.angle_alpha   90.00
_cell.angle_beta   90.00
_cell.angle_gamma   90.00
#
_symmetry.space_group_name_H-M   'P 1'
#
loop_
_entity.id
_entity.type
_entity.pdbx_description
1 polymer ?
#
loop_
_entity_poly.entity_id
_entity_poly.type
_entity_poly.pdbx_seq_one_letter_code
_entity_poly.pdbx_strand_id
1 'polypeptide(L)'
;MTWFKSLTLAGRELLPIVQGGMGVGVSAHRLAGAVASQNAVGTIASVDLRHHHADLVEKTEKCNDRDTIDTANREALHREVRAALDTAQGRGLVAVNVMKAVRDHPALVRQACESGAEAIVMGAGLPLDLPEMTADFPKVALVPILSEARGVAAVLKKWMKKGRLADAVVIEHPGYAGGHLGAARLDDLHSERFDFKKVLADCHALFTELQLGRDAPRLIVAGGVGSHEQVRHWLGNGADGVQVGTAFAVTHEGDAHENFKRVLIDADPAELAEFTSVAGLPARAVATPWLTRYLRQEGTLQANTRADPRRCSQRMDCLTQCGLRDGIAKFGQFCIDLKLAAAMRGEVSRGLFFRGASKLPFGNAMRSVRELMDYLLHGEMPAAA
;
A
#
# COMPACT_ATOMS: atom_id res chain seq x y z
N MET A 1 16.21 -14.59 24.38
CA MET A 1 14.88 -14.76 23.77
C MET A 1 14.44 -13.40 23.25
N THR A 2 13.95 -13.32 22.02
CA THR A 2 13.36 -12.07 21.48
C THR A 2 12.07 -11.74 22.24
N TRP A 3 11.76 -10.45 22.40
CA TRP A 3 10.56 -10.02 23.14
C TRP A 3 9.26 -10.12 22.31
N PHE A 4 9.38 -10.28 20.99
CA PHE A 4 8.29 -10.47 20.05
C PHE A 4 8.28 -11.91 19.51
N LYS A 5 7.09 -12.34 19.04
CA LYS A 5 6.92 -13.56 18.25
C LYS A 5 7.23 -13.27 16.79
N SER A 6 7.81 -14.24 16.10
CA SER A 6 7.99 -14.16 14.65
C SER A 6 6.64 -14.16 13.94
N LEU A 7 6.53 -13.42 12.85
CA LEU A 7 5.39 -13.49 11.92
C LEU A 7 5.58 -14.70 11.02
N THR A 8 4.61 -15.61 10.98
CA THR A 8 4.62 -16.74 10.05
C THR A 8 3.80 -16.40 8.81
N LEU A 9 4.43 -16.37 7.63
CA LEU A 9 3.78 -16.08 6.36
C LEU A 9 4.43 -16.88 5.22
N ALA A 10 3.63 -17.45 4.32
CA ALA A 10 4.11 -18.28 3.20
C ALA A 10 5.08 -19.42 3.64
N GLY A 11 4.89 -19.97 4.83
CA GLY A 11 5.77 -21.01 5.40
C GLY A 11 7.13 -20.52 5.92
N ARG A 12 7.34 -19.21 6.05
CA ARG A 12 8.57 -18.59 6.59
C ARG A 12 8.34 -18.00 7.97
N GLU A 13 9.38 -17.96 8.80
CA GLU A 13 9.42 -17.19 10.04
C GLU A 13 10.14 -15.86 9.80
N LEU A 14 9.40 -14.76 9.94
CA LEU A 14 9.83 -13.41 9.60
C LEU A 14 9.80 -12.50 10.82
N LEU A 15 10.54 -11.40 10.77
CA LEU A 15 10.35 -10.30 11.71
C LEU A 15 8.92 -9.75 11.55
N PRO A 16 8.26 -9.33 12.65
CA PRO A 16 6.86 -8.89 12.64
C PRO A 16 6.67 -7.47 12.07
N ILE A 17 7.46 -7.11 11.07
CA ILE A 17 7.44 -5.83 10.37
C ILE A 17 7.14 -6.08 8.88
N VAL A 18 6.15 -5.36 8.38
CA VAL A 18 5.77 -5.35 6.97
C VAL A 18 5.94 -3.93 6.44
N GLN A 19 6.69 -3.76 5.37
CA GLN A 19 6.70 -2.48 4.65
C GLN A 19 5.45 -2.40 3.77
N GLY A 20 4.66 -1.33 3.88
CA GLY A 20 3.43 -1.15 3.12
C GLY A 20 3.68 -0.69 1.68
N GLY A 21 3.01 -1.30 0.69
CA GLY A 21 3.20 -0.98 -0.73
C GLY A 21 2.58 0.37 -1.14
N MET A 22 3.39 1.27 -1.69
CA MET A 22 3.06 2.63 -2.12
C MET A 22 3.24 2.78 -3.64
N GLY A 23 2.14 3.07 -4.34
CA GLY A 23 2.05 3.01 -5.81
C GLY A 23 2.91 4.01 -6.58
N VAL A 24 2.97 3.80 -7.90
CA VAL A 24 3.65 4.67 -8.88
C VAL A 24 5.14 4.83 -8.58
N GLY A 25 5.76 3.70 -8.22
CA GLY A 25 7.21 3.61 -8.00
C GLY A 25 7.72 4.15 -6.67
N VAL A 26 6.86 4.55 -5.71
CA VAL A 26 7.33 4.99 -4.37
C VAL A 26 7.90 3.81 -3.57
N SER A 27 7.30 2.62 -3.66
CA SER A 27 7.89 1.36 -3.20
C SER A 27 8.10 0.41 -4.38
N ALA A 28 9.35 0.23 -4.75
CA ALA A 28 9.81 -0.62 -5.83
C ALA A 28 10.91 -1.56 -5.32
N HIS A 29 11.79 -2.03 -6.19
CA HIS A 29 12.75 -3.08 -5.85
C HIS A 29 13.75 -2.69 -4.77
N ARG A 30 14.21 -1.42 -4.71
CA ARG A 30 15.27 -1.04 -3.76
C ARG A 30 14.73 -1.09 -2.34
N LEU A 31 13.57 -0.50 -2.10
CA LEU A 31 12.96 -0.50 -0.77
C LEU A 31 12.51 -1.91 -0.37
N ALA A 32 11.74 -2.59 -1.22
CA ALA A 32 11.19 -3.90 -0.91
C ALA A 32 12.31 -4.94 -0.71
N GLY A 33 13.32 -4.94 -1.60
CA GLY A 33 14.49 -5.81 -1.49
C GLY A 33 15.30 -5.54 -0.23
N ALA A 34 15.53 -4.28 0.13
CA ALA A 34 16.24 -3.92 1.35
C ALA A 34 15.51 -4.39 2.61
N VAL A 35 14.19 -4.22 2.69
CA VAL A 35 13.38 -4.71 3.82
C VAL A 35 13.41 -6.24 3.88
N ALA A 36 13.20 -6.93 2.76
CA ALA A 36 13.28 -8.38 2.70
C ALA A 36 14.68 -8.90 3.07
N SER A 37 15.76 -8.18 2.75
CA SER A 37 17.12 -8.54 3.15
C SER A 37 17.33 -8.57 4.68
N GLN A 38 16.48 -7.87 5.44
CA GLN A 38 16.49 -7.86 6.91
C GLN A 38 15.59 -8.94 7.53
N ASN A 39 15.16 -9.97 6.77
CA ASN A 39 14.23 -11.00 7.21
C ASN A 39 12.81 -10.48 7.56
N ALA A 40 12.39 -9.39 6.92
CA ALA A 40 11.05 -8.82 7.03
C ALA A 40 10.26 -8.97 5.73
N VAL A 41 9.04 -8.43 5.66
CA VAL A 41 8.23 -8.43 4.44
C VAL A 41 8.43 -7.11 3.69
N GLY A 42 9.09 -7.16 2.53
CA GLY A 42 9.17 -6.04 1.60
C GLY A 42 8.03 -6.10 0.58
N THR A 43 7.37 -4.97 0.30
CA THR A 43 6.20 -4.91 -0.58
C THR A 43 6.39 -3.92 -1.72
N ILE A 44 6.40 -4.44 -2.95
CA ILE A 44 6.35 -3.65 -4.18
C ILE A 44 4.91 -3.25 -4.47
N ALA A 45 4.65 -2.04 -4.97
CA ALA A 45 3.32 -1.68 -5.47
C ALA A 45 3.28 -1.79 -6.99
N SER A 46 2.31 -2.53 -7.53
CA SER A 46 2.29 -2.93 -8.95
C SER A 46 1.87 -1.85 -9.95
N VAL A 47 1.32 -0.74 -9.47
CA VAL A 47 0.75 0.29 -10.34
C VAL A 47 1.85 1.22 -10.88
N ASP A 48 1.87 1.33 -12.21
CA ASP A 48 2.74 2.20 -13.01
C ASP A 48 4.22 2.24 -12.59
N LEU A 49 4.85 1.06 -12.54
CA LEU A 49 6.28 0.91 -12.25
C LEU A 49 7.17 1.31 -13.44
N ARG A 50 6.60 1.57 -14.61
CA ARG A 50 7.35 1.96 -15.82
C ARG A 50 8.27 3.14 -15.59
N HIS A 51 7.91 4.06 -14.69
CA HIS A 51 8.71 5.24 -14.38
C HIS A 51 10.14 4.95 -13.87
N HIS A 52 10.43 3.72 -13.43
CA HIS A 52 11.79 3.28 -13.07
C HIS A 52 12.61 2.76 -14.26
N HIS A 53 12.01 2.63 -15.43
CA HIS A 53 12.62 2.02 -16.61
C HIS A 53 12.50 2.95 -17.81
N ALA A 54 13.59 3.65 -18.14
CA ALA A 54 13.62 4.64 -19.21
C ALA A 54 13.17 4.08 -20.57
N ASP A 55 13.54 2.83 -20.88
CA ASP A 55 13.14 2.14 -22.11
C ASP A 55 11.62 1.91 -22.18
N LEU A 56 10.98 1.57 -21.06
CA LEU A 56 9.53 1.36 -21.00
C LEU A 56 8.75 2.67 -21.04
N VAL A 57 9.28 3.74 -20.44
CA VAL A 57 8.71 5.09 -20.58
C VAL A 57 8.81 5.56 -22.01
N GLU A 58 9.99 5.46 -22.65
CA GLU A 58 10.19 5.87 -24.04
C GLU A 58 9.24 5.14 -25.00
N LYS A 59 9.10 3.83 -24.81
CA LYS A 59 8.15 2.98 -25.57
C LYS A 59 6.69 3.43 -25.42
N THR A 60 6.33 4.10 -24.31
CA THR A 60 4.93 4.41 -23.97
C THR A 60 4.59 5.90 -23.92
N GLU A 61 5.56 6.82 -24.02
CA GLU A 61 5.37 8.26 -23.82
C GLU A 61 4.32 8.87 -24.77
N LYS A 62 4.31 8.41 -26.02
CA LYS A 62 3.36 8.87 -27.06
C LYS A 62 2.43 7.74 -27.51
N CYS A 63 2.36 6.67 -26.72
CA CYS A 63 1.52 5.53 -27.01
C CYS A 63 0.06 5.84 -26.63
N ASN A 64 -0.84 5.56 -27.57
CA ASN A 64 -2.28 5.65 -27.34
C ASN A 64 -2.92 4.27 -27.17
N ASP A 65 -2.14 3.22 -27.39
CA ASP A 65 -2.59 1.86 -27.22
C ASP A 65 -2.42 1.44 -25.75
N ARG A 66 -3.58 1.25 -25.13
CA ARG A 66 -3.68 0.85 -23.72
C ARG A 66 -3.01 -0.48 -23.45
N ASP A 67 -3.15 -1.45 -24.36
CA ASP A 67 -2.66 -2.80 -24.12
C ASP A 67 -1.13 -2.86 -24.19
N THR A 68 -0.51 -2.03 -25.05
CA THR A 68 0.94 -1.77 -25.05
C THR A 68 1.40 -1.18 -23.73
N ILE A 69 0.67 -0.21 -23.17
CA ILE A 69 1.01 0.41 -21.88
C ILE A 69 0.91 -0.62 -20.74
N ASP A 70 -0.18 -1.38 -20.69
CA ASP A 70 -0.37 -2.42 -19.68
C ASP A 70 0.74 -3.48 -19.77
N THR A 71 1.12 -3.88 -20.98
CA THR A 71 2.23 -4.82 -21.21
C THR A 71 3.55 -4.26 -20.70
N ALA A 72 3.85 -2.99 -20.98
CA ALA A 72 5.04 -2.34 -20.45
C ALA A 72 5.00 -2.25 -18.91
N ASN A 73 3.83 -2.00 -18.30
CA ASN A 73 3.73 -1.99 -16.84
C ASN A 73 3.94 -3.38 -16.22
N ARG A 74 3.43 -4.44 -16.86
CA ARG A 74 3.69 -5.82 -16.44
C ARG A 74 5.15 -6.22 -16.60
N GLU A 75 5.80 -5.77 -17.67
CA GLU A 75 7.25 -5.94 -17.86
C GLU A 75 8.06 -5.22 -16.78
N ALA A 76 7.68 -3.99 -16.42
CA ALA A 76 8.26 -3.27 -15.29
C ALA A 76 8.09 -4.06 -13.98
N LEU A 77 6.86 -4.49 -13.68
CA LEU A 77 6.59 -5.31 -12.49
C LEU A 77 7.45 -6.57 -12.42
N HIS A 78 7.66 -7.24 -13.56
CA HIS A 78 8.55 -8.40 -13.61
C HIS A 78 9.98 -8.05 -13.20
N ARG A 79 10.56 -7.00 -13.81
CA ARG A 79 11.93 -6.54 -13.53
C ARG A 79 12.10 -6.16 -12.06
N GLU A 80 11.13 -5.42 -11.52
CA GLU A 80 11.12 -4.95 -10.13
C GLU A 80 11.03 -6.09 -9.11
N VAL A 81 10.16 -7.09 -9.35
CA VAL A 81 10.07 -8.28 -8.48
C VAL A 81 11.36 -9.07 -8.48
N ARG A 82 11.97 -9.30 -9.66
CA ARG A 82 13.24 -10.04 -9.77
C ARG A 82 14.38 -9.32 -9.05
N ALA A 83 14.53 -8.02 -9.25
CA ALA A 83 15.56 -7.23 -8.58
C ALA A 83 15.39 -7.21 -7.04
N ALA A 84 14.16 -7.17 -6.54
CA ALA A 84 13.89 -7.25 -5.10
C ALA A 84 14.26 -8.63 -4.52
N LEU A 85 13.90 -9.71 -5.22
CA LEU A 85 14.25 -11.08 -4.82
C LEU A 85 15.76 -11.30 -4.79
N ASP A 86 16.48 -10.79 -5.80
CA ASP A 86 17.94 -10.86 -5.88
C ASP A 86 18.60 -10.14 -4.70
N THR A 87 18.06 -8.98 -4.30
CA THR A 87 18.53 -8.21 -3.12
C THR A 87 18.20 -8.93 -1.81
N ALA A 88 17.01 -9.53 -1.72
CA ALA A 88 16.55 -10.25 -0.54
C ALA A 88 17.40 -11.49 -0.23
N GLN A 89 17.93 -12.15 -1.26
CA GLN A 89 18.72 -13.38 -1.15
C GLN A 89 18.01 -14.48 -0.36
N GLY A 90 16.69 -14.56 -0.49
CA GLY A 90 15.85 -15.55 0.19
C GLY A 90 15.74 -15.41 1.72
N ARG A 91 16.24 -14.32 2.31
CA ARG A 91 16.16 -14.06 3.76
C ARG A 91 14.73 -13.81 4.21
N GLY A 92 14.15 -12.67 3.79
CA GLY A 92 12.76 -12.31 4.09
C GLY A 92 11.80 -12.76 2.98
N LEU A 93 10.75 -11.95 2.80
CA LEU A 93 9.67 -12.21 1.85
C LEU A 93 9.45 -11.01 0.93
N VAL A 94 9.32 -11.24 -0.37
CA VAL A 94 8.92 -10.20 -1.34
C VAL A 94 7.46 -10.34 -1.72
N ALA A 95 6.66 -9.36 -1.31
CA ALA A 95 5.24 -9.25 -1.59
C ALA A 95 4.97 -8.22 -2.71
N VAL A 96 3.82 -8.36 -3.37
CA VAL A 96 3.31 -7.36 -4.33
C VAL A 96 1.93 -6.90 -3.90
N ASN A 97 1.78 -5.59 -3.68
CA ASN A 97 0.51 -4.92 -3.50
C ASN A 97 -0.15 -4.65 -4.86
N VAL A 98 -1.31 -5.26 -5.09
CA VAL A 98 -2.15 -5.02 -6.26
C VAL A 98 -3.49 -4.47 -5.80
N MET A 99 -3.85 -3.26 -6.25
CA MET A 99 -5.10 -2.62 -5.85
C MET A 99 -6.28 -3.14 -6.68
N LYS A 100 -7.40 -3.49 -6.02
CA LYS A 100 -8.63 -3.94 -6.70
C LYS A 100 -9.26 -2.85 -7.59
N ALA A 101 -9.03 -1.58 -7.28
CA ALA A 101 -9.51 -0.44 -8.07
C ALA A 101 -8.83 -0.30 -9.45
N VAL A 102 -7.65 -0.91 -9.65
CA VAL A 102 -6.92 -0.87 -10.92
C VAL A 102 -7.58 -1.83 -11.91
N ARG A 103 -7.81 -1.39 -13.15
CA ARG A 103 -8.46 -2.20 -14.17
C ARG A 103 -7.68 -3.48 -14.46
N ASP A 104 -6.37 -3.35 -14.66
CA ASP A 104 -5.48 -4.45 -15.02
C ASP A 104 -5.10 -5.36 -13.82
N HIS A 105 -5.76 -5.24 -12.66
CA HIS A 105 -5.43 -6.03 -11.48
C HIS A 105 -5.37 -7.55 -11.71
N PRO A 106 -6.23 -8.20 -12.52
CA PRO A 106 -6.12 -9.65 -12.70
C PRO A 106 -4.81 -10.04 -13.40
N ALA A 107 -4.40 -9.27 -14.42
CA ALA A 107 -3.16 -9.51 -15.13
C ALA A 107 -1.93 -9.15 -14.28
N LEU A 108 -2.02 -8.10 -13.46
CA LEU A 108 -0.95 -7.74 -12.52
C LEU A 108 -0.76 -8.78 -11.42
N VAL A 109 -1.84 -9.38 -10.90
CA VAL A 109 -1.75 -10.51 -9.96
C VAL A 109 -1.03 -11.68 -10.62
N ARG A 110 -1.47 -12.08 -11.82
CA ARG A 110 -0.85 -13.18 -12.55
C ARG A 110 0.63 -12.92 -12.82
N GLN A 111 0.95 -11.72 -13.33
CA GLN A 111 2.32 -11.31 -13.60
C GLN A 111 3.19 -11.32 -12.33
N ALA A 112 2.68 -10.82 -11.20
CA ALA A 112 3.40 -10.84 -9.93
C ALA A 112 3.76 -12.28 -9.52
N CYS A 113 2.81 -13.20 -9.59
CA CYS A 113 3.02 -14.61 -9.31
C CYS A 113 4.04 -15.26 -10.26
N GLU A 114 3.91 -15.05 -11.58
CA GLU A 114 4.85 -15.55 -12.60
C GLU A 114 6.26 -14.97 -12.41
N SER A 115 6.36 -13.76 -11.87
CA SER A 115 7.62 -13.10 -11.56
C SER A 115 8.25 -13.59 -10.24
N GLY A 116 7.55 -14.43 -9.47
CA GLY A 116 8.07 -15.04 -8.25
C GLY A 116 7.71 -14.30 -6.96
N ALA A 117 6.72 -13.39 -6.98
CA ALA A 117 6.21 -12.79 -5.75
C ALA A 117 5.73 -13.89 -4.79
N GLU A 118 6.10 -13.77 -3.52
CA GLU A 118 5.82 -14.79 -2.49
C GLU A 118 4.52 -14.51 -1.73
N ALA A 119 4.02 -13.27 -1.83
CA ALA A 119 2.69 -12.90 -1.34
C ALA A 119 2.02 -11.86 -2.26
N ILE A 120 0.70 -11.93 -2.38
CA ILE A 120 -0.12 -10.86 -2.96
C ILE A 120 -0.88 -10.16 -1.84
N VAL A 121 -0.61 -8.86 -1.72
CA VAL A 121 -1.36 -7.95 -0.86
C VAL A 121 -2.41 -7.24 -1.70
N MET A 122 -3.66 -7.16 -1.26
CA MET A 122 -4.72 -6.49 -2.03
C MET A 122 -5.64 -5.63 -1.16
N GLY A 123 -5.65 -4.33 -1.47
CA GLY A 123 -6.56 -3.34 -0.89
C GLY A 123 -7.39 -2.61 -1.95
N ALA A 124 -7.93 -1.44 -1.58
CA ALA A 124 -8.76 -0.59 -2.45
C ALA A 124 -10.01 -1.29 -3.03
N GLY A 125 -10.63 -2.17 -2.23
CA GLY A 125 -11.82 -2.95 -2.58
C GLY A 125 -11.79 -4.33 -1.94
N LEU A 126 -12.92 -5.05 -1.97
CA LEU A 126 -12.98 -6.42 -1.45
C LEU A 126 -12.36 -7.40 -2.46
N PRO A 127 -11.32 -8.17 -2.08
CA PRO A 127 -10.61 -9.08 -2.98
C PRO A 127 -11.31 -10.43 -3.09
N LEU A 128 -12.61 -10.45 -3.38
CA LEU A 128 -13.39 -11.69 -3.36
C LEU A 128 -12.89 -12.74 -4.35
N ASP A 129 -12.26 -12.31 -5.45
CA ASP A 129 -11.91 -13.10 -6.64
C ASP A 129 -10.41 -13.48 -6.68
N LEU A 130 -9.65 -13.05 -5.67
CA LEU A 130 -8.19 -13.26 -5.62
C LEU A 130 -7.77 -14.74 -5.57
N PRO A 131 -8.50 -15.66 -4.89
CA PRO A 131 -8.18 -17.08 -4.93
C PRO A 131 -8.18 -17.67 -6.35
N GLU A 132 -9.13 -17.26 -7.20
CA GLU A 132 -9.17 -17.74 -8.60
C GLU A 132 -8.02 -17.18 -9.43
N MET A 133 -7.64 -15.91 -9.22
CA MET A 133 -6.52 -15.29 -9.93
C MET A 133 -5.17 -15.94 -9.58
N THR A 134 -5.10 -16.64 -8.46
CA THR A 134 -3.87 -17.25 -7.91
C THR A 134 -3.94 -18.78 -7.84
N ALA A 135 -4.93 -19.40 -8.49
CA ALA A 135 -5.17 -20.84 -8.42
C ALA A 135 -3.96 -21.68 -8.87
N ASP A 136 -3.24 -21.23 -9.90
CA ASP A 136 -2.03 -21.87 -10.43
C ASP A 136 -0.79 -21.67 -9.52
N PHE A 137 -0.90 -20.85 -8.47
CA PHE A 137 0.20 -20.42 -7.60
C PHE A 137 -0.11 -20.68 -6.12
N PRO A 138 -0.37 -21.94 -5.70
CA PRO A 138 -0.89 -22.24 -4.38
C PRO A 138 0.04 -21.87 -3.23
N LYS A 139 1.35 -21.72 -3.47
CA LYS A 139 2.35 -21.32 -2.47
C LYS A 139 2.41 -19.81 -2.21
N VAL A 140 1.82 -19.00 -3.08
CA VAL A 140 1.79 -17.54 -2.90
C VAL A 140 0.81 -17.22 -1.79
N ALA A 141 1.25 -16.50 -0.77
CA ALA A 141 0.39 -16.10 0.33
C ALA A 141 -0.60 -15.01 -0.10
N LEU A 142 -1.84 -15.06 0.38
CA LEU A 142 -2.89 -14.09 0.06
C LEU A 142 -3.21 -13.22 1.27
N VAL A 143 -3.05 -11.91 1.12
CA VAL A 143 -3.14 -10.94 2.22
C VAL A 143 -4.10 -9.79 1.85
N PRO A 144 -5.41 -9.89 2.15
CA PRO A 144 -6.32 -8.77 1.99
C PRO A 144 -6.01 -7.62 2.98
N ILE A 145 -6.21 -6.38 2.54
CA ILE A 145 -6.21 -5.17 3.39
C ILE A 145 -7.67 -4.79 3.68
N LEU A 146 -8.05 -4.77 4.96
CA LEU A 146 -9.42 -4.54 5.42
C LEU A 146 -9.41 -3.69 6.69
N SER A 147 -10.46 -2.91 6.95
CA SER A 147 -10.48 -2.00 8.11
C SER A 147 -11.37 -2.46 9.26
N GLU A 148 -12.29 -3.40 9.03
CA GLU A 148 -13.25 -3.86 10.05
C GLU A 148 -13.51 -5.37 9.93
N ALA A 149 -13.89 -6.00 11.05
CA ALA A 149 -14.13 -7.44 11.14
C ALA A 149 -15.24 -7.94 10.20
N ARG A 150 -16.23 -7.09 9.86
CA ARG A 150 -17.27 -7.44 8.88
C ARG A 150 -16.69 -7.68 7.48
N GLY A 151 -15.73 -6.85 7.06
CA GLY A 151 -15.02 -7.06 5.80
C GLY A 151 -14.20 -8.35 5.83
N VAL A 152 -13.53 -8.63 6.96
CA VAL A 152 -12.78 -9.87 7.19
C VAL A 152 -13.69 -11.09 7.06
N ALA A 153 -14.84 -11.08 7.74
CA ALA A 153 -15.83 -12.16 7.67
C ALA A 153 -16.32 -12.40 6.23
N ALA A 154 -16.59 -11.34 5.48
CA ALA A 154 -17.05 -11.46 4.09
C ALA A 154 -15.99 -12.12 3.20
N VAL A 155 -14.72 -11.71 3.31
CA VAL A 155 -13.61 -12.27 2.54
C VAL A 155 -13.35 -13.72 2.93
N LEU A 156 -13.18 -14.02 4.23
CA LEU A 156 -12.89 -15.38 4.70
C LEU A 156 -14.00 -16.36 4.35
N LYS A 157 -15.27 -16.02 4.62
CA LYS A 157 -16.41 -16.89 4.28
C LYS A 157 -16.51 -17.14 2.77
N LYS A 158 -16.14 -16.16 1.92
CA LYS A 158 -16.13 -16.33 0.46
C LYS A 158 -14.96 -17.20 0.00
N TRP A 159 -13.75 -16.98 0.52
CA TRP A 159 -12.57 -17.73 0.12
C TRP A 159 -12.61 -19.18 0.61
N MET A 160 -13.09 -19.43 1.84
CA MET A 160 -13.26 -20.80 2.36
C MET A 160 -14.20 -21.63 1.47
N LYS A 161 -15.28 -21.03 0.95
CA LYS A 161 -16.16 -21.67 -0.04
C LYS A 161 -15.46 -22.02 -1.36
N LYS A 162 -14.35 -21.36 -1.67
CA LYS A 162 -13.48 -21.62 -2.82
C LYS A 162 -12.29 -22.54 -2.47
N GLY A 163 -12.25 -23.08 -1.25
CA GLY A 163 -11.16 -23.96 -0.80
C GLY A 163 -9.84 -23.23 -0.52
N ARG A 164 -9.87 -21.90 -0.32
CA ARG A 164 -8.68 -21.10 0.00
C ARG A 164 -8.90 -20.30 1.27
N LEU A 165 -7.90 -20.21 2.14
CA LEU A 165 -7.92 -19.31 3.29
C LEU A 165 -6.90 -18.18 3.06
N ALA A 166 -7.13 -17.03 3.69
CA ALA A 166 -6.13 -15.97 3.72
C ALA A 166 -4.99 -16.37 4.66
N ASP A 167 -3.75 -16.05 4.27
CA ASP A 167 -2.58 -16.36 5.08
C ASP A 167 -2.37 -15.31 6.19
N ALA A 168 -2.71 -14.06 5.88
CA ALA A 168 -2.76 -12.95 6.81
C ALA A 168 -3.84 -11.94 6.38
N VAL A 169 -4.18 -11.02 7.26
CA VAL A 169 -5.04 -9.87 6.97
C VAL A 169 -4.36 -8.63 7.50
N VAL A 170 -4.18 -7.63 6.64
CA VAL A 170 -3.76 -6.31 7.08
C VAL A 170 -4.99 -5.57 7.57
N ILE A 171 -5.02 -5.25 8.85
CA ILE A 171 -6.04 -4.40 9.48
C ILE A 171 -5.59 -2.95 9.37
N GLU A 172 -6.15 -2.23 8.40
CA GLU A 172 -5.81 -0.82 8.16
C GLU A 172 -6.77 0.12 8.89
N HIS A 173 -6.25 1.01 9.74
CA HIS A 173 -7.04 2.04 10.38
C HIS A 173 -7.15 3.30 9.49
N PRO A 174 -8.34 3.62 8.94
CA PRO A 174 -8.51 4.74 8.01
C PRO A 174 -8.14 6.10 8.64
N GLY A 175 -8.43 6.28 9.92
CA GLY A 175 -8.05 7.48 10.69
C GLY A 175 -6.55 7.75 10.82
N TYR A 176 -5.66 6.79 10.51
CA TYR A 176 -4.21 6.95 10.70
C TYR A 176 -3.35 6.60 9.49
N ALA A 177 -3.83 5.76 8.57
CA ALA A 177 -3.10 5.34 7.38
C ALA A 177 -2.82 6.51 6.40
N GLY A 178 -1.85 6.35 5.51
CA GLY A 178 -1.61 7.28 4.41
C GLY A 178 -2.13 6.72 3.10
N GLY A 179 -2.33 7.57 2.10
CA GLY A 179 -2.82 7.11 0.80
C GLY A 179 -4.32 6.90 0.79
N HIS A 180 -4.79 5.94 0.01
CA HIS A 180 -6.20 5.54 -0.01
C HIS A 180 -6.57 4.79 1.27
N LEU A 181 -7.74 5.09 1.81
CA LEU A 181 -8.16 4.64 3.13
C LEU A 181 -9.33 3.66 3.02
N GLY A 182 -9.32 2.59 3.82
CA GLY A 182 -10.35 1.55 3.87
C GLY A 182 -11.73 1.95 4.43
N ALA A 183 -12.18 3.19 4.19
CA ALA A 183 -13.51 3.69 4.54
C ALA A 183 -14.34 4.02 3.30
N ALA A 184 -15.67 3.93 3.42
CA ALA A 184 -16.58 4.26 2.32
C ALA A 184 -16.78 5.77 2.15
N ARG A 185 -16.66 6.54 3.24
CA ARG A 185 -16.90 7.98 3.31
C ARG A 185 -15.84 8.64 4.20
N LEU A 186 -15.59 9.93 3.97
CA LEU A 186 -14.66 10.72 4.80
C LEU A 186 -15.13 10.83 6.26
N ASP A 187 -16.43 11.02 6.47
CA ASP A 187 -17.01 11.15 7.82
C ASP A 187 -16.82 9.89 8.70
N ASP A 188 -16.56 8.74 8.07
CA ASP A 188 -16.39 7.48 8.77
C ASP A 188 -14.96 7.25 9.28
N LEU A 189 -13.97 8.05 8.85
CA LEU A 189 -12.54 7.74 9.02
C LEU A 189 -12.11 7.48 10.47
N HIS A 190 -12.78 8.13 11.43
CA HIS A 190 -12.50 8.03 12.86
C HIS A 190 -13.57 7.24 13.64
N SER A 191 -14.41 6.48 12.94
CA SER A 191 -15.43 5.64 13.58
C SER A 191 -14.78 4.57 14.47
N GLU A 192 -15.34 4.36 15.66
CA GLU A 192 -14.90 3.34 16.63
C GLU A 192 -14.90 1.91 16.07
N ARG A 193 -15.64 1.66 14.97
CA ARG A 193 -15.61 0.36 14.29
C ARG A 193 -14.25 -0.01 13.71
N PHE A 194 -13.37 0.97 13.53
CA PHE A 194 -12.00 0.80 13.04
C PHE A 194 -10.95 0.71 14.15
N ASP A 195 -11.35 0.89 15.42
CA ASP A 195 -10.43 0.78 16.56
C ASP A 195 -9.75 -0.59 16.56
N PHE A 196 -8.41 -0.59 16.61
CA PHE A 196 -7.64 -1.83 16.50
C PHE A 196 -7.98 -2.84 17.58
N LYS A 197 -8.16 -2.41 18.84
CA LYS A 197 -8.47 -3.33 19.93
C LYS A 197 -9.81 -4.02 19.68
N LYS A 198 -10.82 -3.27 19.23
CA LYS A 198 -12.12 -3.80 18.84
C LYS A 198 -12.00 -4.75 17.65
N VAL A 199 -11.34 -4.33 16.56
CA VAL A 199 -11.25 -5.12 15.33
C VAL A 199 -10.47 -6.42 15.55
N LEU A 200 -9.36 -6.39 16.29
CA LEU A 200 -8.59 -7.58 16.64
C LEU A 200 -9.45 -8.56 17.47
N ALA A 201 -10.14 -8.08 18.51
CA ALA A 201 -11.02 -8.91 19.32
C ALA A 201 -12.14 -9.56 18.49
N ASP A 202 -12.80 -8.78 17.64
CA ASP A 202 -13.86 -9.27 16.75
C ASP A 202 -13.32 -10.29 15.73
N CYS A 203 -12.11 -10.09 15.19
CA CYS A 203 -11.47 -11.05 14.28
C CYS A 203 -11.11 -12.35 14.98
N HIS A 204 -10.57 -12.31 16.20
CA HIS A 204 -10.29 -13.53 16.96
C HIS A 204 -11.56 -14.30 17.33
N ALA A 205 -12.65 -13.58 17.66
CA ALA A 205 -13.96 -14.19 17.88
C ALA A 205 -14.49 -14.86 16.62
N LEU A 206 -14.38 -14.19 15.46
CA LEU A 206 -14.71 -14.75 14.16
C LEU A 206 -13.88 -16.00 13.82
N PHE A 207 -12.57 -16.00 14.08
CA PHE A 207 -11.72 -17.16 13.82
C PHE A 207 -12.09 -18.36 14.70
N THR A 208 -12.56 -18.09 15.92
CA THR A 208 -13.10 -19.10 16.83
C THR A 208 -14.46 -19.64 16.32
N GLU A 209 -15.38 -18.76 15.90
CA GLU A 209 -16.67 -19.13 15.27
C GLU A 209 -16.44 -20.06 14.06
N LEU A 210 -15.45 -19.71 13.23
CA LEU A 210 -15.09 -20.45 12.02
C LEU A 210 -14.19 -21.67 12.27
N GLN A 211 -13.83 -21.95 13.53
CA GLN A 211 -13.01 -23.09 13.94
C GLN A 211 -11.65 -23.18 13.20
N LEU A 212 -11.04 -22.03 12.91
CA LEU A 212 -9.81 -21.97 12.11
C LEU A 212 -8.56 -22.45 12.87
N GLY A 213 -8.59 -22.41 14.22
CA GLY A 213 -7.51 -22.92 15.05
C GLY A 213 -6.14 -22.33 14.69
N ARG A 214 -5.18 -23.20 14.36
CA ARG A 214 -3.81 -22.79 13.97
C ARG A 214 -3.72 -22.22 12.55
N ASP A 215 -4.69 -22.54 11.70
CA ASP A 215 -4.78 -22.08 10.32
C ASP A 215 -5.39 -20.68 10.23
N ALA A 216 -5.81 -20.09 11.36
CA ALA A 216 -6.30 -18.72 11.42
C ALA A 216 -5.30 -17.74 10.76
N PRO A 217 -5.78 -16.81 9.90
CA PRO A 217 -4.93 -15.80 9.29
C PRO A 217 -4.23 -14.95 10.35
N ARG A 218 -2.98 -14.56 10.07
CA ARG A 218 -2.26 -13.59 10.91
C ARG A 218 -2.89 -12.21 10.82
N LEU A 219 -2.95 -11.46 11.92
CA LEU A 219 -3.47 -10.09 11.94
C LEU A 219 -2.32 -9.08 12.00
N ILE A 220 -2.19 -8.27 10.95
CA ILE A 220 -1.13 -7.27 10.82
C ILE A 220 -1.78 -5.89 10.90
N VAL A 221 -1.49 -5.09 11.93
CA VAL A 221 -2.10 -3.75 12.05
C VAL A 221 -1.35 -2.71 11.21
N ALA A 222 -2.08 -1.80 10.56
CA ALA A 222 -1.51 -0.80 9.67
C ALA A 222 -2.14 0.59 9.86
N GLY A 223 -1.30 1.62 9.86
CA GLY A 223 -1.71 3.00 10.04
C GLY A 223 -1.44 3.49 11.47
N GLY A 224 -0.74 4.61 11.60
CA GLY A 224 -0.45 5.23 12.89
C GLY A 224 0.69 4.60 13.69
N VAL A 225 1.35 3.57 13.18
CA VAL A 225 2.51 2.91 13.82
C VAL A 225 3.82 3.47 13.25
N GLY A 226 4.54 4.26 14.06
CA GLY A 226 5.80 4.90 13.71
C GLY A 226 6.86 4.90 14.81
N SER A 227 6.61 4.27 15.97
CA SER A 227 7.54 4.19 17.09
C SER A 227 7.71 2.76 17.63
N HIS A 228 8.84 2.50 18.30
CA HIS A 228 9.10 1.23 19.00
C HIS A 228 7.98 0.89 20.01
N GLU A 229 7.52 1.88 20.76
CA GLU A 229 6.50 1.72 21.79
C GLU A 229 5.17 1.29 21.18
N GLN A 230 4.82 1.85 20.01
CA GLN A 230 3.61 1.46 19.28
C GLN A 230 3.72 0.04 18.71
N VAL A 231 4.89 -0.33 18.17
CA VAL A 231 5.16 -1.71 17.72
C VAL A 231 4.97 -2.66 18.90
N ARG A 232 5.63 -2.38 20.03
CA ARG A 232 5.55 -3.18 21.25
C ARG A 232 4.13 -3.26 21.80
N HIS A 233 3.40 -2.15 21.78
CA HIS A 233 2.01 -2.11 22.20
C HIS A 233 1.16 -3.08 21.38
N TRP A 234 1.19 -2.99 20.05
CA TRP A 234 0.31 -3.80 19.20
C TRP A 234 0.69 -5.28 19.17
N LEU A 235 1.98 -5.62 19.13
CA LEU A 235 2.42 -7.00 19.23
C LEU A 235 2.07 -7.63 20.59
N GLY A 236 2.07 -6.82 21.66
CA GLY A 236 1.63 -7.24 22.99
C GLY A 236 0.11 -7.32 23.15
N ASN A 237 -0.67 -6.74 22.23
CA ASN A 237 -2.14 -6.65 22.29
C ASN A 237 -2.83 -7.40 21.15
N GLY A 238 -2.22 -8.49 20.66
CA GLY A 238 -2.87 -9.46 19.78
C GLY A 238 -2.58 -9.31 18.28
N ALA A 239 -1.80 -8.32 17.86
CA ALA A 239 -1.31 -8.28 16.48
C ALA A 239 -0.14 -9.27 16.30
N ASP A 240 -0.12 -9.97 15.16
CA ASP A 240 1.00 -10.83 14.74
C ASP A 240 2.12 -10.04 14.05
N GLY A 241 1.82 -8.82 13.59
CA GLY A 241 2.75 -7.93 12.92
C GLY A 241 2.24 -6.50 12.82
N VAL A 242 3.11 -5.59 12.40
CA VAL A 242 2.74 -4.22 12.04
C VAL A 242 3.15 -3.91 10.61
N GLN A 243 2.32 -3.15 9.89
CA GLN A 243 2.64 -2.63 8.58
C GLN A 243 2.91 -1.12 8.66
N VAL A 244 4.08 -0.70 8.18
CA VAL A 244 4.55 0.69 8.20
C VAL A 244 4.79 1.15 6.77
N GLY A 245 4.24 2.30 6.39
CA GLY A 245 4.39 2.88 5.05
C GLY A 245 5.32 4.10 5.06
N THR A 246 4.81 5.22 5.58
CA THR A 246 5.48 6.53 5.53
C THR A 246 6.91 6.52 6.08
N ALA A 247 7.20 5.81 7.17
CA ALA A 247 8.57 5.76 7.71
C ALA A 247 9.55 5.03 6.78
N PHE A 248 9.11 3.96 6.11
CA PHE A 248 9.92 3.26 5.12
C PHE A 248 10.11 4.08 3.84
N ALA A 249 9.09 4.83 3.41
CA ALA A 249 9.15 5.67 2.21
C ALA A 249 10.28 6.71 2.24
N VAL A 250 10.63 7.19 3.44
CA VAL A 250 11.63 8.24 3.65
C VAL A 250 13.02 7.70 3.98
N THR A 251 13.21 6.38 3.94
CA THR A 251 14.54 5.76 4.13
C THR A 251 15.46 6.04 2.95
N HIS A 252 16.77 5.80 3.10
CA HIS A 252 17.72 5.93 1.98
C HIS A 252 17.39 5.00 0.80
N GLU A 253 16.86 3.82 1.10
CA GLU A 253 16.47 2.78 0.15
C GLU A 253 15.10 3.03 -0.50
N GLY A 254 14.30 3.97 0.02
CA GLY A 254 13.06 4.42 -0.62
C GLY A 254 13.29 4.86 -2.08
N ASP A 255 12.43 4.42 -2.99
CA ASP A 255 12.64 4.55 -4.44
C ASP A 255 12.29 5.92 -5.02
N ALA A 256 11.58 6.76 -4.26
CA ALA A 256 11.23 8.11 -4.67
C ALA A 256 12.39 9.10 -4.53
N HIS A 257 12.32 10.19 -5.29
CA HIS A 257 13.29 11.29 -5.25
C HIS A 257 13.43 11.90 -3.84
N GLU A 258 14.60 12.44 -3.49
CA GLU A 258 14.84 13.01 -2.15
C GLU A 258 13.85 14.10 -1.74
N ASN A 259 13.46 14.97 -2.66
CA ASN A 259 12.38 15.95 -2.44
C ASN A 259 11.06 15.32 -2.00
N PHE A 260 10.69 14.13 -2.50
CA PHE A 260 9.51 13.42 -2.01
C PHE A 260 9.66 13.07 -0.54
N LYS A 261 10.83 12.52 -0.18
CA LYS A 261 11.16 12.15 1.20
C LYS A 261 11.12 13.38 2.10
N ARG A 262 11.69 14.51 1.64
CA ARG A 262 11.70 15.78 2.37
C ARG A 262 10.29 16.33 2.61
N VAL A 263 9.41 16.31 1.60
CA VAL A 263 8.01 16.73 1.78
C VAL A 263 7.29 15.89 2.84
N LEU A 264 7.51 14.58 2.86
CA LEU A 264 6.95 13.72 3.90
C LEU A 264 7.57 14.01 5.27
N ILE A 265 8.89 14.19 5.33
CA ILE A 265 9.61 14.45 6.58
C ILE A 265 9.14 15.73 7.26
N ASP A 266 9.10 16.82 6.50
CA ASP A 266 8.85 18.16 7.02
C ASP A 266 7.35 18.42 7.27
N ALA A 267 6.46 17.54 6.79
CA ALA A 267 5.02 17.68 6.95
C ALA A 267 4.56 17.42 8.39
N ASP A 268 3.85 18.39 8.95
CA ASP A 268 3.11 18.22 10.21
C ASP A 268 1.94 17.23 10.02
N PRO A 269 1.93 16.09 10.73
CA PRO A 269 0.81 15.15 10.68
C PRO A 269 -0.55 15.76 11.04
N ALA A 270 -0.59 16.87 11.79
CA ALA A 270 -1.83 17.57 12.15
C ALA A 270 -2.44 18.41 11.00
N GLU A 271 -1.65 18.73 9.97
CA GLU A 271 -2.06 19.58 8.84
C GLU A 271 -2.32 18.78 7.55
N LEU A 272 -2.47 17.46 7.67
CA LEU A 272 -2.77 16.60 6.52
C LEU A 272 -4.18 16.86 6.01
N ALA A 273 -4.33 16.83 4.68
CA ALA A 273 -5.61 16.96 4.02
C ALA A 273 -6.25 15.58 3.77
N GLU A 274 -7.55 15.49 4.05
CA GLU A 274 -8.39 14.33 3.75
C GLU A 274 -9.39 14.70 2.66
N PHE A 275 -9.51 13.86 1.65
CA PHE A 275 -10.34 14.15 0.47
C PHE A 275 -10.77 12.89 -0.27
N THR A 276 -11.75 13.00 -1.16
CA THR A 276 -12.15 11.88 -2.03
C THR A 276 -11.32 11.90 -3.31
N SER A 277 -10.54 10.84 -3.54
CA SER A 277 -9.71 10.74 -4.73
C SER A 277 -10.52 10.49 -6.01
N VAL A 278 -9.86 10.55 -7.17
CA VAL A 278 -10.46 10.17 -8.46
C VAL A 278 -10.93 8.70 -8.52
N ALA A 279 -10.40 7.83 -7.66
CA ALA A 279 -10.85 6.44 -7.55
C ALA A 279 -12.14 6.31 -6.71
N GLY A 280 -12.66 7.41 -6.16
CA GLY A 280 -13.84 7.40 -5.30
C GLY A 280 -13.59 6.96 -3.87
N LEU A 281 -12.33 6.73 -3.53
CA LEU A 281 -11.90 6.33 -2.20
C LEU A 281 -11.38 7.55 -1.43
N PRO A 282 -11.73 7.68 -0.13
CA PRO A 282 -11.06 8.59 0.79
C PRO A 282 -9.54 8.44 0.73
N ALA A 283 -8.82 9.55 0.85
CA ALA A 283 -7.37 9.56 0.85
C ALA A 283 -6.80 10.63 1.79
N ARG A 284 -5.58 10.40 2.30
CA ARG A 284 -4.83 11.33 3.16
C ARG A 284 -3.48 11.71 2.56
N ALA A 285 -3.18 13.01 2.49
CA ALA A 285 -1.98 13.55 1.87
C ALA A 285 -1.49 14.85 2.54
N VAL A 286 -0.22 15.20 2.28
CA VAL A 286 0.34 16.50 2.64
C VAL A 286 -0.36 17.61 1.84
N ALA A 287 -0.77 18.69 2.50
CA ALA A 287 -1.46 19.84 1.92
C ALA A 287 -0.52 20.73 1.07
N THR A 288 0.10 20.17 0.03
CA THR A 288 1.00 20.89 -0.88
C THR A 288 0.29 22.02 -1.64
N PRO A 289 1.03 22.96 -2.27
CA PRO A 289 0.40 24.04 -3.05
C PRO A 289 -0.57 23.55 -4.12
N TRP A 290 -0.26 22.41 -4.77
CA TRP A 290 -1.16 21.81 -5.73
C TRP A 290 -2.44 21.28 -5.06
N LEU A 291 -2.32 20.49 -3.99
CA LEU A 291 -3.48 19.89 -3.33
C LEU A 291 -4.40 20.96 -2.74
N THR A 292 -3.82 21.95 -2.05
CA THR A 292 -4.55 23.10 -1.50
C THR A 292 -5.30 23.86 -2.59
N ARG A 293 -4.68 24.09 -3.76
CA ARG A 293 -5.35 24.72 -4.90
C ARG A 293 -6.46 23.85 -5.47
N TYR A 294 -6.23 22.54 -5.61
CA TYR A 294 -7.22 21.59 -6.10
C TYR A 294 -8.46 21.57 -5.21
N LEU A 295 -8.29 21.46 -3.89
CA LEU A 295 -9.40 21.39 -2.93
C LEU A 295 -10.25 22.67 -2.94
N ARG A 296 -9.65 23.84 -3.12
CA ARG A 296 -10.40 25.11 -3.31
C ARG A 296 -11.28 25.12 -4.57
N GLN A 297 -10.93 24.32 -5.57
CA GLN A 297 -11.63 24.26 -6.86
C GLN A 297 -12.49 23.00 -7.01
N GLU A 298 -12.44 22.08 -6.05
CA GLU A 298 -13.03 20.74 -6.19
C GLU A 298 -14.52 20.81 -6.53
N GLY A 299 -15.31 21.59 -5.79
CA GLY A 299 -16.74 21.73 -6.06
C GLY A 299 -17.04 22.24 -7.47
N THR A 300 -16.28 23.21 -7.97
CA THR A 300 -16.41 23.71 -9.34
C THR A 300 -16.01 22.65 -10.37
N LEU A 301 -14.95 21.89 -10.13
CA LEU A 301 -14.52 20.82 -11.03
C LEU A 301 -15.53 19.67 -11.08
N GLN A 302 -16.13 19.33 -9.93
CA GLN A 302 -17.16 18.31 -9.81
C GLN A 302 -18.47 18.74 -10.51
N ALA A 303 -18.87 20.01 -10.36
CA ALA A 303 -20.05 20.56 -11.03
C ALA A 303 -19.92 20.60 -12.57
N ASN A 304 -18.69 20.71 -13.09
CA ASN A 304 -18.41 20.77 -14.53
C ASN A 304 -17.89 19.44 -15.10
N THR A 305 -18.07 18.34 -14.37
CA THR A 305 -17.59 17.04 -14.84
C THR A 305 -18.36 16.54 -16.05
N ARG A 306 -17.67 15.81 -16.93
CA ARG A 306 -18.24 15.17 -18.11
C ARG A 306 -17.49 13.87 -18.42
N ALA A 307 -18.24 12.85 -18.82
CA ALA A 307 -17.66 11.61 -19.31
C ALA A 307 -16.98 11.87 -20.65
N ASP A 308 -15.66 11.71 -20.71
CA ASP A 308 -14.87 11.89 -21.93
C ASP A 308 -13.54 11.13 -21.78
N PRO A 309 -13.33 10.04 -22.55
CA PRO A 309 -12.09 9.26 -22.51
C PRO A 309 -10.82 10.09 -22.71
N ARG A 310 -10.91 11.20 -23.46
CA ARG A 310 -9.77 12.11 -23.73
C ARG A 310 -9.31 12.87 -22.48
N ARG A 311 -10.12 12.90 -21.41
CA ARG A 311 -9.72 13.46 -20.11
C ARG A 311 -8.73 12.56 -19.37
N CYS A 312 -8.57 11.29 -19.77
CA CYS A 312 -7.47 10.45 -19.31
C CYS A 312 -6.15 10.95 -19.90
N SER A 313 -5.48 11.87 -19.21
CA SER A 313 -4.24 12.50 -19.72
C SER A 313 -3.12 11.51 -20.00
N GLN A 314 -3.12 10.38 -19.30
CA GLN A 314 -2.12 9.31 -19.45
C GLN A 314 -2.54 8.25 -20.49
N ARG A 315 -3.78 8.28 -20.98
CA ARG A 315 -4.38 7.32 -21.94
C ARG A 315 -4.31 5.84 -21.53
N MET A 316 -3.83 5.55 -20.31
CA MET A 316 -3.76 4.21 -19.72
C MET A 316 -5.10 3.62 -19.31
N ASP A 317 -6.11 4.48 -19.09
CA ASP A 317 -7.41 4.05 -18.59
C ASP A 317 -7.29 3.30 -17.23
N CYS A 318 -6.25 3.58 -16.42
CA CYS A 318 -5.75 2.69 -15.36
C CYS A 318 -6.75 2.20 -14.28
N LEU A 319 -7.86 2.92 -14.04
CA LEU A 319 -8.84 2.58 -13.01
C LEU A 319 -10.12 1.98 -13.60
N THR A 320 -10.71 1.02 -12.89
CA THR A 320 -12.04 0.47 -13.22
C THR A 320 -13.12 1.56 -13.23
N GLN A 321 -13.08 2.46 -12.24
CA GLN A 321 -13.88 3.67 -12.19
C GLN A 321 -12.98 4.88 -11.91
N CYS A 322 -13.11 5.92 -12.73
CA CYS A 322 -12.27 7.10 -12.69
C CYS A 322 -13.13 8.36 -12.75
N GLY A 323 -13.15 9.14 -11.66
CA GLY A 323 -13.93 10.38 -11.55
C GLY A 323 -13.71 11.37 -12.70
N LEU A 324 -12.47 11.46 -13.19
CA LEU A 324 -12.08 12.36 -14.26
C LEU A 324 -12.53 11.86 -15.64
N ARG A 325 -12.26 10.58 -15.96
CA ARG A 325 -12.57 9.97 -17.26
C ARG A 325 -14.08 9.74 -17.42
N ASP A 326 -14.70 9.18 -16.38
CA ASP A 326 -16.08 8.70 -16.40
C ASP A 326 -17.10 9.79 -16.03
N GLY A 327 -16.64 10.98 -15.64
CA GLY A 327 -17.53 12.07 -15.29
C GLY A 327 -18.28 11.87 -13.97
N ILE A 328 -17.69 11.17 -13.00
CA ILE A 328 -18.38 10.86 -11.73
C ILE A 328 -18.21 12.05 -10.77
N ALA A 329 -19.27 12.86 -10.64
CA ALA A 329 -19.22 14.13 -9.90
C ALA A 329 -18.81 13.97 -8.43
N LYS A 330 -19.17 12.86 -7.77
CA LYS A 330 -18.81 12.59 -6.37
C LYS A 330 -17.35 12.17 -6.15
N PHE A 331 -16.58 11.94 -7.22
CA PHE A 331 -15.17 11.53 -7.14
C PHE A 331 -14.26 12.73 -7.43
N GLY A 332 -13.00 12.63 -7.03
CA GLY A 332 -11.99 13.63 -7.33
C GLY A 332 -11.82 13.85 -8.84
N GLN A 333 -11.52 15.07 -9.25
CA GLN A 333 -11.52 15.50 -10.67
C GLN A 333 -10.10 15.79 -11.18
N PHE A 334 -9.19 14.84 -11.00
CA PHE A 334 -7.80 14.94 -11.43
C PHE A 334 -7.22 13.58 -11.81
N CYS A 335 -6.16 13.55 -12.64
CA CYS A 335 -5.47 12.30 -12.94
C CYS A 335 -4.54 11.94 -11.78
N ILE A 336 -4.89 10.92 -11.00
CA ILE A 336 -4.11 10.49 -9.82
C ILE A 336 -2.71 10.04 -10.19
N ASP A 337 -2.60 9.26 -11.26
CA ASP A 337 -1.33 8.73 -11.73
C ASP A 337 -0.33 9.84 -12.07
N LEU A 338 -0.76 10.82 -12.89
CA LEU A 338 0.06 12.01 -13.20
C LEU A 338 0.59 12.72 -11.95
N LYS A 339 -0.23 12.78 -10.89
CA LYS A 339 0.12 13.50 -9.65
C LYS A 339 1.03 12.69 -8.75
N LEU A 340 0.84 11.37 -8.68
CA LEU A 340 1.74 10.49 -7.96
C LEU A 340 3.09 10.36 -8.67
N ALA A 341 3.12 10.26 -10.00
CA ALA A 341 4.34 10.22 -10.78
C ALA A 341 5.17 11.51 -10.62
N ALA A 342 4.50 12.68 -10.62
CA ALA A 342 5.15 13.96 -10.32
C ALA A 342 5.72 13.99 -8.89
N ALA A 343 4.99 13.45 -7.91
CA ALA A 343 5.48 13.35 -6.54
C ALA A 343 6.70 12.43 -6.44
N MET A 344 6.65 11.25 -7.05
CA MET A 344 7.76 10.29 -7.07
C MET A 344 9.04 10.91 -7.65
N ARG A 345 8.92 11.71 -8.72
CA ARG A 345 10.04 12.48 -9.31
C ARG A 345 10.47 13.71 -8.50
N GLY A 346 9.82 14.00 -7.37
CA GLY A 346 10.18 15.12 -6.50
C GLY A 346 9.66 16.49 -6.95
N GLU A 347 8.65 16.54 -7.83
CA GLU A 347 8.04 17.78 -8.32
C GLU A 347 7.04 18.36 -7.29
N VAL A 348 7.56 19.00 -6.24
CA VAL A 348 6.79 19.48 -5.07
C VAL A 348 5.57 20.34 -5.43
N SER A 349 5.69 21.22 -6.41
CA SER A 349 4.61 22.14 -6.80
C SER A 349 3.47 21.48 -7.60
N ARG A 350 3.65 20.25 -8.07
CA ARG A 350 2.72 19.55 -8.97
C ARG A 350 2.22 18.22 -8.41
N GLY A 351 2.97 17.60 -7.51
CA GLY A 351 2.74 16.26 -7.00
C GLY A 351 1.67 16.16 -5.91
N LEU A 352 1.14 14.94 -5.77
CA LEU A 352 0.33 14.51 -4.63
C LEU A 352 1.18 13.61 -3.74
N PHE A 353 1.36 14.00 -2.47
CA PHE A 353 2.27 13.32 -1.54
C PHE A 353 1.47 12.66 -0.43
N PHE A 354 1.23 11.36 -0.56
CA PHE A 354 0.52 10.58 0.46
C PHE A 354 1.37 10.39 1.72
N ARG A 355 0.73 10.56 2.88
CA ARG A 355 1.38 10.49 4.19
C ARG A 355 0.37 10.04 5.25
N GLY A 356 0.79 9.13 6.13
CA GLY A 356 0.00 8.75 7.32
C GLY A 356 0.13 9.75 8.46
N ALA A 357 -0.76 9.64 9.44
CA ALA A 357 -0.85 10.60 10.55
C ALA A 357 0.18 10.37 11.69
N SER A 358 1.05 9.37 11.57
CA SER A 358 2.09 9.10 12.57
C SER A 358 3.27 10.07 12.44
N LYS A 359 3.86 10.44 13.56
CA LYS A 359 5.19 11.06 13.58
C LYS A 359 6.23 10.09 13.00
N LEU A 360 7.26 10.64 12.36
CA LEU A 360 8.40 9.86 11.91
C LEU A 360 9.37 9.61 13.07
N PRO A 361 10.01 8.43 13.12
CA PRO A 361 10.85 8.03 14.25
C PRO A 361 12.10 8.88 14.42
N PHE A 362 12.64 9.44 13.33
CA PHE A 362 13.92 10.13 13.31
C PHE A 362 13.80 11.64 13.08
N GLY A 363 12.61 12.19 13.35
CA GLY A 363 12.32 13.60 13.09
C GLY A 363 12.64 13.98 11.64
N ASN A 364 13.63 14.87 11.47
CA ASN A 364 14.00 15.42 10.16
C ASN A 364 15.08 14.62 9.41
N ALA A 365 15.61 13.55 10.01
CA ALA A 365 16.69 12.75 9.44
C ALA A 365 16.16 11.61 8.56
N MET A 366 16.71 11.48 7.36
CA MET A 366 16.61 10.24 6.57
C MET A 366 17.58 9.21 7.16
N ARG A 367 17.14 7.95 7.24
CA ARG A 367 17.91 6.83 7.79
C ARG A 367 17.77 5.60 6.91
N SER A 368 18.65 4.63 7.11
CA SER A 368 18.58 3.35 6.38
C SER A 368 17.39 2.50 6.84
N VAL A 369 16.99 1.55 6.00
CA VAL A 369 16.04 0.49 6.36
C VAL A 369 16.52 -0.28 7.59
N ARG A 370 17.83 -0.55 7.69
CA ARG A 370 18.42 -1.24 8.85
C ARG A 370 18.20 -0.45 10.14
N GLU A 371 18.57 0.82 10.18
CA GLU A 371 18.39 1.67 11.37
C GLU A 371 16.90 1.81 11.74
N LEU A 372 16.00 1.90 10.75
CA LEU A 372 14.56 1.92 11.02
C LEU A 372 14.08 0.60 11.64
N MET A 373 14.51 -0.53 11.10
CA MET A 373 14.17 -1.86 11.64
C MET A 373 14.68 -2.05 13.06
N ASP A 374 15.95 -1.69 13.31
CA ASP A 374 16.58 -1.78 14.63
C ASP A 374 15.85 -0.91 15.64
N TYR A 375 15.50 0.33 15.28
CA TYR A 375 14.69 1.20 16.12
C TYR A 375 13.31 0.62 16.39
N LEU A 376 12.55 0.20 15.37
CA LEU A 376 11.19 -0.31 15.56
C LEU A 376 11.16 -1.55 16.45
N LEU A 377 12.14 -2.44 16.31
CA LEU A 377 12.20 -3.70 17.06
C LEU A 377 12.88 -3.57 18.42
N HIS A 378 13.85 -2.68 18.60
CA HIS A 378 14.69 -2.65 19.80
C HIS A 378 14.68 -1.31 20.54
N GLY A 379 14.11 -0.26 19.95
CA GLY A 379 14.13 1.10 20.51
C GLY A 379 15.50 1.76 20.40
N GLU A 380 16.42 1.17 19.65
CA GLU A 380 17.79 1.68 19.48
C GLU A 380 17.77 2.87 18.52
N MET A 381 18.06 4.06 19.03
CA MET A 381 18.22 5.24 18.19
C MET A 381 19.59 5.17 17.50
N PRO A 382 19.67 5.44 16.18
CA PRO A 382 20.95 5.53 15.50
C PRO A 382 21.77 6.69 16.06
N ALA A 383 23.09 6.61 15.91
CA ALA A 383 23.99 7.69 16.29
C ALA A 383 23.55 9.02 15.62
N ALA A 384 23.70 10.13 16.35
CA ALA A 384 23.43 11.45 15.81
C ALA A 384 24.23 11.64 14.51
N ALA A 385 23.54 12.11 13.46
CA ALA A 385 24.12 12.31 12.14
C ALA A 385 25.06 13.52 12.12
#